data_AF-Q9MYX1-F1
#
_entry.id   AF-Q9MYX1-F1
#
_cell.length_a   1.000
_cell.length_b   1.000
_cell.length_c   1.000
_cell.angle_alpha   90.00
_cell.angle_beta   90.00
_cell.angle_gamma   90.00
#
_symmetry.space_group_name_H-M   'P 1'
#
loop_
_entity.id
_entity.type
_entity.pdbx_description
1 polymer ?
#
loop_
_entity_poly.entity_id
_entity_poly.type
_entity_poly.pdbx_seq_one_letter_code
_entity_poly.pdbx_strand_id
1 'polypeptide(L)'
;HLGYTETGHCLGKPNPMLAPPQRLQWDIPEQCQAVIESSYQVAKALADDVELYCFQFLPFGKGLIKKCRTSPDAFVQIALQLAYFRDRGKFCLTYEASMTRMFREGRTETVRSCTRESTAFVQAMVEGRRVKADLQDLFRKAAQKHQNMYRLAMTGAGIDRHLFCLYVVSKYLGVSSPFLAEVLSEPWRLSTSQIP
;
A
#
# COMPACT_ATOMS: atom_id res chain seq x y z
N HIS A 1 -29.37 -6.36 23.82
CA HIS A 1 -29.70 -5.27 22.89
C HIS A 1 -28.63 -4.20 22.98
N LEU A 2 -27.93 -3.91 21.87
CA LEU A 2 -26.77 -2.98 21.83
C LEU A 2 -27.14 -1.50 22.00
N GLY A 3 -28.41 -1.17 22.28
CA GLY A 3 -28.85 0.20 22.43
C GLY A 3 -28.95 0.96 21.10
N TYR A 4 -29.29 0.29 19.99
CA TYR A 4 -29.50 0.92 18.68
C TYR A 4 -30.84 0.50 18.04
N THR A 5 -31.44 1.39 17.24
CA THR A 5 -32.60 1.14 16.38
C THR A 5 -32.21 0.24 15.19
N GLU A 6 -33.20 -0.28 14.46
CA GLU A 6 -32.99 -1.06 13.23
C GLU A 6 -32.28 -0.27 12.13
N THR A 7 -32.32 1.06 12.21
CA THR A 7 -31.63 2.00 11.30
C THR A 7 -30.24 2.41 11.80
N GLY A 8 -29.79 1.90 12.95
CA GLY A 8 -28.44 2.15 13.50
C GLY A 8 -28.31 3.41 14.38
N HIS A 9 -29.42 4.09 14.71
CA HIS A 9 -29.38 5.22 15.65
C HIS A 9 -29.36 4.73 17.10
N CYS A 10 -28.71 5.46 18.01
CA CYS A 10 -28.75 5.12 19.43
C CYS A 10 -30.19 5.16 19.97
N LEU A 11 -30.58 4.12 20.71
CA LEU A 11 -31.81 4.07 21.50
C LEU A 11 -31.62 4.95 22.74
N GLY A 12 -32.51 5.91 22.94
CA GLY A 12 -32.51 6.78 24.11
C GLY A 12 -33.35 8.03 23.87
N LYS A 13 -33.63 8.78 24.94
CA LYS A 13 -34.19 10.12 24.82
C LYS A 13 -33.02 11.08 24.54
N PRO A 14 -33.03 11.85 23.43
CA PRO A 14 -32.02 12.89 23.21
C PRO A 14 -31.97 13.79 24.42
N ASN A 15 -30.77 14.09 24.93
CA ASN A 15 -30.62 15.04 26.02
C ASN A 15 -30.80 16.46 25.46
N PRO A 16 -31.93 17.15 25.74
CA PRO A 16 -32.16 18.50 25.22
C PRO A 16 -31.31 19.55 25.93
N MET A 17 -30.61 19.18 27.01
CA MET A 17 -29.78 20.06 27.84
C MET A 17 -28.32 20.14 27.36
N LEU A 18 -28.00 19.60 26.18
CA LEU A 18 -26.66 19.78 25.62
C LEU A 18 -26.49 21.25 25.23
N ALA A 19 -25.37 21.85 25.64
CA ALA A 19 -25.03 23.20 25.21
C ALA A 19 -24.93 23.24 23.68
N PRO A 20 -25.37 24.34 23.04
CA PRO A 20 -25.22 24.48 21.61
C PRO A 20 -23.72 24.46 21.23
N PRO A 21 -23.37 23.94 20.04
CA PRO A 21 -21.99 24.00 19.54
C PRO A 21 -21.46 25.44 19.55
N GLN A 22 -20.26 25.62 20.10
CA GLN A 22 -19.61 26.93 20.13
C GLN A 22 -18.80 27.16 18.84
N ARG A 23 -19.08 28.26 18.13
CA ARG A 23 -18.30 28.66 16.97
C ARG A 23 -16.91 29.15 17.39
N LEU A 24 -15.87 28.54 16.84
CA LEU A 24 -14.50 29.04 16.95
C LEU A 24 -14.33 30.24 16.01
N GLN A 25 -13.89 31.38 16.55
CA GLN A 25 -13.68 32.62 15.81
C GLN A 25 -12.19 32.95 15.78
N TRP A 26 -11.74 33.49 14.65
CA TRP A 26 -10.34 33.86 14.41
C TRP A 26 -10.31 35.24 13.78
N ASP A 27 -9.45 36.12 14.28
CA ASP A 27 -9.10 37.36 13.59
C ASP A 27 -8.13 37.03 12.45
N ILE A 28 -8.46 37.47 11.23
CA ILE A 28 -7.68 37.14 10.02
C ILE A 28 -7.05 38.43 9.46
N PRO A 29 -5.89 38.85 9.98
CA PRO A 29 -5.18 40.04 9.50
C PRO A 29 -4.63 39.80 8.09
N GLU A 30 -4.25 40.88 7.40
CA GLU A 30 -3.78 40.85 6.01
C GLU A 30 -2.60 39.88 5.80
N GLN A 31 -1.67 39.79 6.75
CA GLN A 31 -0.55 38.84 6.69
C GLN A 31 -1.05 37.39 6.69
N CYS A 32 -2.09 37.09 7.46
CA CYS A 32 -2.72 35.75 7.48
C CYS A 32 -3.45 35.47 6.17
N GLN A 33 -4.16 36.47 5.62
CA GLN A 33 -4.83 36.34 4.31
C GLN A 33 -3.83 36.03 3.20
N ALA A 34 -2.66 36.69 3.19
CA ALA A 34 -1.60 36.40 2.23
C ALA A 34 -1.07 34.96 2.34
N VAL A 35 -0.91 34.44 3.57
CA VAL A 35 -0.50 33.03 3.80
C VAL A 35 -1.60 32.05 3.36
N ILE A 36 -2.86 32.37 3.62
CA ILE A 36 -4.01 31.56 3.17
C ILE A 36 -4.01 31.47 1.64
N GLU A 37 -3.86 32.60 0.95
CA GLU A 37 -3.86 32.64 -0.52
C GLU A 37 -2.67 31.86 -1.08
N SER A 38 -1.46 32.07 -0.55
CA SER A 38 -0.29 31.29 -0.97
C SER A 38 -0.47 29.79 -0.74
N SER A 39 -1.06 29.40 0.39
CA SER A 39 -1.32 27.99 0.72
C SER A 39 -2.39 27.39 -0.20
N TYR A 40 -3.41 28.18 -0.56
CA TYR A 40 -4.44 27.79 -1.51
C TYR A 40 -3.84 27.51 -2.89
N GLN A 41 -2.97 28.39 -3.40
CA GLN A 41 -2.32 28.19 -4.70
C GLN A 41 -1.48 26.90 -4.72
N VAL A 42 -0.73 26.63 -3.64
CA VAL A 42 0.02 25.36 -3.48
C VAL A 42 -0.92 24.16 -3.46
N ALA A 43 -1.99 24.20 -2.65
CA ALA A 43 -2.95 23.12 -2.53
C ALA A 43 -3.67 22.85 -3.86
N LYS A 44 -4.03 23.91 -4.59
CA LYS A 44 -4.66 23.81 -5.90
C LYS A 44 -3.73 23.16 -6.92
N ALA A 45 -2.48 23.61 -7.00
CA ALA A 45 -1.49 23.02 -7.91
C ALA A 45 -1.26 21.53 -7.61
N LEU A 46 -1.18 21.15 -6.33
CA LEU A 46 -1.07 19.74 -5.93
C LEU A 46 -2.32 18.93 -6.29
N ALA A 47 -3.52 19.49 -6.13
CA ALA A 47 -4.76 18.81 -6.49
C ALA A 47 -4.91 18.61 -8.00
N ASP A 48 -4.48 19.61 -8.79
CA ASP A 48 -4.53 19.56 -10.25
C ASP A 48 -3.54 18.54 -10.85
N ASP A 49 -2.45 18.21 -10.14
CA ASP A 49 -1.42 17.23 -10.57
C ASP A 49 -1.79 15.77 -10.25
N VAL A 50 -2.91 15.51 -9.56
CA VAL A 50 -3.35 14.16 -9.18
C VAL A 50 -4.29 13.56 -10.21
N GLU A 51 -3.86 12.47 -10.85
CA GLU A 51 -4.74 11.61 -11.65
C GLU A 51 -5.32 10.47 -10.79
N LEU A 52 -6.64 10.45 -10.62
CA LEU A 52 -7.36 9.42 -9.86
C LEU A 52 -8.29 8.61 -10.76
N TYR A 53 -8.12 7.29 -10.77
CA TYR A 53 -9.03 6.36 -11.41
C TYR A 53 -9.56 5.32 -10.40
N CYS A 54 -10.85 5.42 -10.08
CA CYS A 54 -11.55 4.48 -9.21
C CYS A 54 -12.46 3.59 -10.03
N PHE A 55 -12.31 2.28 -9.89
CA PHE A 55 -13.15 1.32 -10.59
C PHE A 55 -13.52 0.13 -9.72
N GLN A 56 -14.68 -0.47 -10.01
CA GLN A 56 -15.14 -1.68 -9.36
C GLN A 56 -14.85 -2.90 -10.25
N PHE A 57 -14.06 -3.84 -9.74
CA PHE A 57 -13.83 -5.11 -10.42
C PHE A 57 -14.97 -6.09 -10.11
N LEU A 58 -15.93 -6.20 -11.04
CA LEU A 58 -17.13 -7.03 -10.90
C LEU A 58 -17.02 -8.51 -11.34
N PRO A 59 -16.16 -8.92 -12.30
CA PRO A 59 -16.20 -10.28 -12.85
C PRO A 59 -16.00 -11.40 -11.82
N PHE A 60 -15.19 -11.18 -10.78
CA PHE A 60 -15.01 -12.12 -9.68
C PHE A 60 -14.40 -11.42 -8.46
N GLY A 61 -14.32 -12.14 -7.34
CA GLY A 61 -13.61 -11.68 -6.13
C GLY A 61 -12.89 -12.82 -5.41
N LYS A 62 -12.63 -12.63 -4.11
CA LYS A 62 -11.89 -13.58 -3.26
C LYS A 62 -12.45 -15.02 -3.30
N GLY A 63 -13.75 -15.18 -3.52
CA GLY A 63 -14.39 -16.49 -3.60
C GLY A 63 -13.83 -17.38 -4.72
N LEU A 64 -13.68 -16.83 -5.94
CA LEU A 64 -13.12 -17.58 -7.06
C LEU A 64 -11.62 -17.83 -6.88
N ILE A 65 -10.87 -16.81 -6.45
CA ILE A 65 -9.42 -16.91 -6.26
C ILE A 65 -9.08 -18.01 -5.23
N LYS A 66 -9.85 -18.09 -4.13
CA LYS A 66 -9.68 -19.13 -3.12
C LYS A 66 -10.00 -20.54 -3.63
N LYS A 67 -10.96 -20.71 -4.54
CA LYS A 67 -11.22 -22.01 -5.19
C LYS A 67 -10.01 -22.50 -6.00
N CYS A 68 -9.20 -21.57 -6.52
CA CYS A 68 -7.92 -21.86 -7.16
C CYS A 68 -6.75 -22.04 -6.17
N ARG A 69 -7.01 -22.19 -4.86
CA ARG A 69 -6.01 -22.38 -3.79
C ARG A 69 -4.92 -21.30 -3.76
N THR A 70 -5.29 -20.07 -4.11
CA THR A 70 -4.38 -18.91 -4.18
C THR A 70 -4.80 -17.84 -3.18
N SER A 71 -3.83 -17.15 -2.57
CA SER A 71 -4.12 -15.97 -1.75
C SER A 71 -4.70 -14.85 -2.63
N PRO A 72 -5.87 -14.25 -2.29
CA PRO A 72 -6.42 -13.13 -3.03
C PRO A 72 -5.46 -11.95 -3.17
N ASP A 73 -4.69 -11.69 -2.11
CA ASP A 73 -3.71 -10.62 -2.07
C ASP A 73 -2.54 -10.87 -3.03
N ALA A 74 -1.92 -12.06 -2.94
CA ALA A 74 -0.88 -12.48 -3.87
C ALA A 74 -1.35 -12.46 -5.33
N PHE A 75 -2.59 -12.87 -5.60
CA PHE A 75 -3.18 -12.81 -6.93
C PHE A 75 -3.20 -11.37 -7.47
N VAL A 76 -3.69 -10.42 -6.67
CA VAL A 76 -3.77 -9.00 -7.07
C VAL A 76 -2.37 -8.41 -7.26
N GLN A 77 -1.43 -8.69 -6.35
CA GLN A 77 -0.05 -8.20 -6.45
C GLN A 77 0.65 -8.71 -7.72
N ILE A 78 0.48 -9.98 -8.07
CA ILE A 78 1.02 -10.53 -9.33
C ILE A 78 0.32 -9.93 -10.56
N ALA A 79 -0.99 -9.71 -10.49
CA ALA A 79 -1.74 -9.05 -11.56
C ALA A 79 -1.24 -7.60 -11.78
N LEU A 80 -0.90 -6.87 -10.70
CA LEU A 80 -0.28 -5.55 -10.78
C LEU A 80 1.10 -5.59 -11.44
N GLN A 81 1.94 -6.60 -11.11
CA GLN A 81 3.23 -6.79 -11.81
C GLN A 81 3.04 -7.03 -13.31
N LEU A 82 2.06 -7.85 -13.69
CA LEU A 82 1.73 -8.10 -15.10
C LEU A 82 1.22 -6.85 -15.81
N ALA A 83 0.31 -6.10 -15.18
CA ALA A 83 -0.24 -4.88 -15.73
C ALA A 83 0.84 -3.83 -15.96
N TYR A 84 1.71 -3.61 -14.96
CA TYR A 84 2.80 -2.65 -15.05
C TYR A 84 3.80 -3.02 -16.15
N PHE A 85 4.19 -4.30 -16.24
CA PHE A 85 5.13 -4.74 -17.27
C PHE A 85 4.54 -4.59 -18.68
N ARG A 86 3.23 -4.84 -18.86
CA ARG A 86 2.54 -4.62 -20.15
C ARG A 86 2.49 -3.14 -20.54
N ASP A 87 2.30 -2.26 -19.58
CA ASP A 87 2.24 -0.80 -19.80
C ASP A 87 3.64 -0.19 -20.05
N ARG A 88 4.63 -0.58 -19.24
CA ARG A 88 5.95 0.06 -19.19
C ARG A 88 7.07 -0.70 -19.89
N GLY A 89 6.88 -1.98 -20.22
CA GLY A 89 7.90 -2.85 -20.81
C GLY A 89 9.07 -3.20 -19.87
N LYS A 90 8.98 -2.86 -18.57
CA LYS A 90 10.03 -3.11 -17.57
C LYS A 90 9.44 -3.36 -16.19
N PHE A 91 10.24 -3.95 -15.31
CA PHE A 91 9.90 -4.11 -13.90
C PHE A 91 10.33 -2.90 -13.08
N CYS A 92 9.75 -2.74 -11.89
CA CYS A 92 10.11 -1.68 -10.96
C CYS A 92 10.02 -2.14 -9.50
N LEU A 93 10.67 -1.40 -8.60
CA LEU A 93 10.46 -1.58 -7.18
C LEU A 93 8.99 -1.34 -6.83
N THR A 94 8.39 -2.35 -6.19
CA THR A 94 7.00 -2.34 -5.76
C THR A 94 6.95 -2.50 -4.25
N TYR A 95 6.38 -1.50 -3.59
CA TYR A 95 6.09 -1.47 -2.16
C TYR A 95 4.69 -2.00 -1.91
N GLU A 96 4.57 -2.90 -0.94
CA GLU A 96 3.31 -3.28 -0.32
C GLU A 96 3.42 -3.16 1.20
N ALA A 97 2.44 -2.49 1.82
CA ALA A 97 2.39 -2.37 3.27
C ALA A 97 1.93 -3.66 3.94
N SER A 98 2.74 -4.21 4.84
CA SER A 98 2.36 -5.33 5.73
C SER A 98 2.34 -4.86 7.18
N MET A 99 1.24 -5.11 7.89
CA MET A 99 1.08 -4.72 9.29
C MET A 99 1.91 -5.59 10.22
N THR A 100 2.65 -4.98 11.15
CA THR A 100 3.45 -5.68 12.18
C THR A 100 2.77 -5.70 13.55
N ARG A 101 1.44 -5.80 13.56
CA ARG A 101 0.59 -5.72 14.78
C ARG A 101 0.83 -6.84 15.81
N MET A 102 1.64 -7.84 15.48
CA MET A 102 2.10 -8.86 16.44
C MET A 102 3.17 -8.33 17.41
N PHE A 103 3.72 -7.15 17.14
CA PHE A 103 4.69 -6.47 17.99
C PHE A 103 4.03 -5.27 18.69
N ARG A 104 4.48 -4.98 19.92
CA ARG A 104 4.09 -3.76 20.63
C ARG A 104 4.47 -2.54 19.79
N GLU A 105 3.54 -1.60 19.63
CA GLU A 105 3.70 -0.39 18.82
C GLU A 105 4.01 -0.66 17.33
N GLY A 106 3.79 -1.90 16.87
CA GLY A 106 3.99 -2.30 15.49
C GLY A 106 3.15 -1.47 14.52
N ARG A 107 3.82 -0.84 13.56
CA ARG A 107 3.20 -0.15 12.43
C ARG A 107 3.21 -1.06 11.21
N THR A 108 4.19 -0.87 10.33
CA THR A 108 4.29 -1.59 9.05
C THR A 108 5.71 -2.02 8.75
N GLU A 109 5.82 -3.12 8.01
CA GLU A 109 6.99 -3.56 7.24
C GLU A 109 6.63 -3.59 5.75
N THR A 110 7.62 -3.69 4.88
CA THR A 110 7.47 -3.72 3.42
C THR A 110 7.49 -5.15 2.89
N VAL A 111 6.54 -5.46 2.02
CA VAL A 111 6.61 -6.61 1.12
C VAL A 111 7.06 -6.10 -0.25
N ARG A 112 8.16 -6.64 -0.76
CA ARG A 112 8.72 -6.29 -2.08
C ARG A 112 8.11 -7.17 -3.17
N SER A 113 6.93 -6.83 -3.69
CA SER A 113 6.13 -7.69 -4.59
C SER A 113 6.79 -8.03 -5.93
N CYS A 114 7.76 -7.22 -6.38
CA CYS A 114 8.58 -7.51 -7.56
C CYS A 114 9.71 -8.48 -7.19
N THR A 115 9.52 -9.78 -7.45
CA THR A 115 10.48 -10.85 -7.16
C THR A 115 10.90 -11.57 -8.45
N ARG A 116 11.94 -12.41 -8.36
CA ARG A 116 12.37 -13.25 -9.49
C ARG A 116 11.24 -14.18 -9.97
N GLU A 117 10.41 -14.67 -9.06
CA GLU A 117 9.29 -15.54 -9.34
C GLU A 117 8.15 -14.79 -10.03
N SER A 118 7.78 -13.60 -9.55
CA SER A 118 6.74 -12.79 -10.21
C SER A 118 7.18 -12.30 -11.58
N THR A 119 8.44 -11.85 -11.72
CA THR A 119 9.00 -11.46 -13.02
C THR A 119 9.07 -12.61 -14.02
N ALA A 120 9.48 -13.82 -13.60
CA ALA A 120 9.51 -14.99 -14.47
C ALA A 120 8.10 -15.39 -14.96
N PHE A 121 7.08 -15.34 -14.08
CA PHE A 121 5.69 -15.55 -14.48
C PHE A 121 5.23 -14.49 -15.50
N VAL A 122 5.49 -13.21 -15.23
CA VAL A 122 5.08 -12.09 -16.09
C VAL A 122 5.71 -12.19 -17.48
N GLN A 123 7.02 -12.44 -17.55
CA GLN A 123 7.72 -12.63 -18.83
C GLN A 123 7.11 -13.78 -19.63
N ALA A 124 6.94 -14.95 -19.01
CA ALA A 124 6.33 -16.11 -19.66
C ALA A 124 4.90 -15.84 -20.14
N MET A 125 4.12 -15.10 -19.36
CA MET A 125 2.74 -14.73 -19.70
C MET A 125 2.67 -13.77 -20.89
N VAL A 126 3.66 -12.88 -21.05
CA VAL A 126 3.73 -11.92 -22.16
C VAL A 126 4.31 -12.55 -23.43
N GLU A 127 5.28 -13.45 -23.31
CA GLU A 127 5.87 -14.17 -24.46
C GLU A 127 4.85 -15.03 -25.21
N GLY A 128 3.87 -15.60 -24.49
CA GLY A 128 2.78 -16.39 -25.08
C GLY A 128 3.19 -17.73 -25.71
N ARG A 129 4.46 -18.14 -25.61
CA ARG A 129 4.98 -19.38 -26.24
C ARG A 129 4.96 -20.62 -25.34
N ARG A 130 4.59 -20.49 -24.06
CA ARG A 130 4.64 -21.58 -23.08
C ARG A 130 3.36 -22.39 -23.02
N VAL A 131 3.48 -23.67 -22.69
CA VAL A 131 2.33 -24.54 -22.42
C VAL A 131 1.62 -24.05 -21.15
N LYS A 132 0.29 -24.17 -21.12
CA LYS A 132 -0.56 -23.75 -19.99
C LYS A 132 -0.10 -24.31 -18.64
N ALA A 133 0.39 -25.55 -18.60
CA ALA A 133 0.89 -26.18 -17.39
C ALA A 133 2.09 -25.42 -16.80
N ASP A 134 3.02 -24.98 -17.65
CA ASP A 134 4.21 -24.23 -17.24
C ASP A 134 3.83 -22.85 -16.67
N LEU A 135 2.87 -22.17 -17.29
CA LEU A 135 2.38 -20.87 -16.80
C LEU A 135 1.71 -20.98 -15.43
N GLN A 136 0.92 -22.04 -15.22
CA GLN A 136 0.30 -22.29 -13.92
C GLN A 136 1.33 -22.58 -12.83
N ASP A 137 2.39 -23.32 -13.15
CA ASP A 137 3.47 -23.59 -12.20
C ASP A 137 4.22 -22.31 -11.81
N LEU A 138 4.58 -21.49 -12.79
CA LEU A 138 5.22 -20.18 -12.55
C LEU A 138 4.32 -19.28 -11.70
N PHE A 139 3.02 -19.23 -11.99
CA PHE A 139 2.06 -18.47 -11.20
C PHE A 139 2.01 -18.94 -9.74
N ARG A 140 1.94 -20.26 -9.51
CA ARG A 140 1.91 -20.83 -8.15
C ARG A 140 3.18 -20.48 -7.38
N LYS A 141 4.36 -20.56 -8.01
CA LYS A 141 5.64 -20.18 -7.40
C LYS A 141 5.66 -18.70 -7.00
N ALA A 142 5.23 -17.81 -7.91
CA ALA A 142 5.10 -16.39 -7.61
C ALA A 142 4.15 -16.13 -6.44
N ALA A 143 2.99 -16.77 -6.42
CA ALA A 143 1.99 -16.58 -5.36
C ALA A 143 2.46 -17.11 -4.00
N GLN A 144 3.13 -18.27 -3.98
CA GLN A 144 3.72 -18.84 -2.77
C GLN A 144 4.86 -17.96 -2.23
N LYS A 145 5.72 -17.44 -3.12
CA LYS A 145 6.79 -16.51 -2.73
C LYS A 145 6.22 -15.26 -2.08
N HIS A 146 5.24 -14.62 -2.73
CA HIS A 146 4.58 -13.43 -2.21
C HIS A 146 3.99 -13.69 -0.81
N GLN A 147 3.21 -14.77 -0.67
CA GLN A 147 2.62 -15.13 0.62
C GLN A 147 3.67 -15.41 1.70
N ASN A 148 4.80 -16.03 1.35
CA ASN A 148 5.90 -16.24 2.29
C ASN A 148 6.53 -14.92 2.74
N MET A 149 6.80 -13.99 1.81
CA MET A 149 7.33 -12.67 2.16
C MET A 149 6.37 -11.88 3.04
N TYR A 150 5.07 -11.96 2.76
CA TYR A 150 4.05 -11.33 3.61
C TYR A 150 4.09 -11.88 5.04
N ARG A 151 4.20 -13.20 5.20
CA ARG A 151 4.37 -13.84 6.52
C ARG A 151 5.65 -13.37 7.22
N LEU A 152 6.77 -13.32 6.51
CA LEU A 152 8.04 -12.83 7.06
C LEU A 152 7.93 -11.37 7.50
N ALA A 153 7.33 -10.51 6.67
CA ALA A 153 7.15 -9.10 6.98
C ALA A 153 6.28 -8.91 8.23
N MET A 154 5.12 -9.58 8.33
CA MET A 154 4.26 -9.46 9.50
C MET A 154 4.93 -9.98 10.79
N THR A 155 5.82 -10.97 10.71
CA THR A 155 6.61 -11.49 11.84
C THR A 155 7.94 -10.76 12.04
N GLY A 156 8.14 -9.58 11.47
CA GLY A 156 9.33 -8.75 11.71
C GLY A 156 10.62 -9.29 11.09
N ALA A 157 10.51 -10.25 10.16
CA ALA A 157 11.61 -10.80 9.38
C ALA A 157 11.72 -10.17 7.97
N GLY A 158 11.09 -9.01 7.77
CA GLY A 158 11.35 -8.16 6.61
C GLY A 158 12.68 -7.43 6.73
N ILE A 159 13.10 -6.80 5.63
CA ILE A 159 14.42 -6.14 5.55
C ILE A 159 14.34 -4.63 5.54
N ASP A 160 13.24 -4.04 5.06
CA ASP A 160 13.19 -2.61 4.76
C ASP A 160 13.24 -1.73 6.00
N ARG A 161 12.50 -2.06 7.07
CA ARG A 161 12.62 -1.31 8.34
C ARG A 161 13.97 -1.54 9.03
N HIS A 162 14.57 -2.72 8.86
CA HIS A 162 15.91 -2.99 9.38
C HIS A 162 16.98 -2.16 8.64
N LEU A 163 16.95 -2.13 7.30
CA LEU A 163 17.84 -1.29 6.49
C LEU A 163 17.65 0.19 6.80
N PHE A 164 16.41 0.64 7.03
CA PHE A 164 16.14 2.01 7.46
C PHE A 164 16.73 2.32 8.84
N CYS A 165 16.64 1.39 9.79
CA CYS A 165 17.29 1.53 11.10
C CYS A 165 18.82 1.70 10.95
N LEU A 166 19.46 0.85 10.15
CA LEU A 166 20.90 0.95 9.86
C LEU A 166 21.27 2.29 9.22
N TYR A 167 20.43 2.80 8.32
CA TYR A 167 20.60 4.12 7.73
C TYR A 167 20.52 5.24 8.78
N VAL A 168 19.50 5.26 9.64
CA VAL A 168 19.36 6.25 10.71
C VAL A 168 20.56 6.22 11.65
N VAL A 169 21.00 5.03 12.06
CA VAL A 169 22.19 4.86 12.92
C VAL A 169 23.46 5.34 12.22
N SER A 170 23.64 5.03 10.93
CA SER A 170 24.80 5.49 10.15
C SER A 170 24.89 7.02 10.10
N LYS A 171 23.74 7.71 9.94
CA LYS A 171 23.65 9.16 9.92
C LYS A 171 23.97 9.76 11.28
N TYR A 172 23.46 9.17 12.36
CA TYR A 172 23.78 9.59 13.71
C TYR A 172 25.29 9.47 14.03
N LEU A 173 25.93 8.39 13.57
CA LEU A 173 27.36 8.15 13.80
C LEU A 173 28.29 8.87 12.80
N GLY A 174 27.74 9.56 11.79
CA GLY A 174 28.55 10.18 10.72
C GLY A 174 29.26 9.16 9.81
N VAL A 175 28.78 7.91 9.77
CA VAL A 175 29.37 6.83 8.97
C VAL A 175 28.74 6.82 7.58
N SER A 176 29.58 6.92 6.54
CA SER A 176 29.15 6.69 5.16
C SER A 176 29.09 5.20 4.85
N SER A 177 28.01 4.76 4.20
CA SER A 177 27.86 3.38 3.72
C SER A 177 27.44 3.42 2.24
N PRO A 178 28.33 3.03 1.31
CA PRO A 178 27.98 2.92 -0.10
C PRO A 178 26.81 1.96 -0.34
N PHE A 179 26.74 0.86 0.41
CA PHE A 179 25.64 -0.10 0.33
C PHE A 179 24.29 0.53 0.71
N LEU A 180 24.22 1.26 1.83
CA LEU A 180 22.96 1.91 2.24
C LEU A 180 22.57 3.03 1.29
N ALA A 181 23.55 3.76 0.74
CA ALA A 181 23.31 4.76 -0.29
C ALA A 181 22.70 4.14 -1.55
N GLU A 182 23.24 3.02 -2.01
CA GLU A 182 22.74 2.28 -3.18
C GLU A 182 21.34 1.72 -2.93
N VAL A 183 21.15 0.94 -1.87
CA VAL A 183 19.90 0.19 -1.65
C VAL A 183 18.68 1.08 -1.38
N LEU A 184 18.92 2.31 -0.91
CA LEU A 184 17.88 3.32 -0.63
C LEU A 184 17.73 4.35 -1.76
N SER A 185 18.55 4.29 -2.80
CA SER A 185 18.50 5.26 -3.91
C SER A 185 17.36 5.01 -4.90
N GLU A 186 16.95 3.74 -5.06
CA GLU A 186 15.97 3.36 -6.07
C GLU A 186 14.54 3.69 -5.61
N PRO A 187 13.75 4.46 -6.39
CA PRO A 187 12.41 4.88 -5.99
C PRO A 187 11.37 3.77 -6.12
N TRP A 188 10.40 3.77 -5.20
CA TRP A 188 9.19 2.94 -5.28
C TRP A 188 8.26 3.50 -6.36
N ARG A 189 8.30 2.93 -7.57
CA ARG A 189 7.42 3.36 -8.68
C ARG A 189 5.99 2.84 -8.54
N LEU A 190 5.81 1.73 -7.82
CA LEU A 190 4.51 1.23 -7.40
C LEU A 190 4.46 1.19 -5.88
N SER A 191 3.48 1.86 -5.29
CA SER A 191 3.18 1.81 -3.85
C SER A 191 1.75 1.34 -3.66
N THR A 192 1.58 0.23 -2.94
CA THR A 192 0.31 -0.50 -2.85
C THR A 192 -0.02 -0.83 -1.41
N SER A 193 -1.31 -0.99 -1.13
CA SER A 193 -1.80 -1.46 0.16
C SER A 193 -3.16 -2.12 0.00
N GLN A 194 -3.40 -3.19 0.75
CA GLN A 194 -4.73 -3.78 0.89
C GLN A 194 -5.42 -3.22 2.13
N ILE A 195 -6.65 -2.75 1.97
CA ILE A 195 -7.58 -2.43 3.07
C ILE A 195 -8.72 -3.46 2.96
N PRO A 196 -8.72 -4.53 3.79
CA PRO A 196 -9.65 -5.66 3.66
C PRO A 196 -11.12 -5.34 3.87
#